data_AF-A0A7K0TRM2-F1
#
_entry.id   AF-A0A7K0TRM2-F1
#
_cell.length_a   1.000
_cell.length_b   1.000
_cell.length_c   1.000
_cell.angle_alpha   90.00
_cell.angle_beta   90.00
_cell.angle_gamma   90.00
#
_symmetry.space_group_name_H-M   'P 1'
#
loop_
_entity.id
_entity.type
_entity.pdbx_description
1 polymer ?
#
loop_
_entity_poly.entity_id
_entity_poly.type
_entity_poly.pdbx_seq_one_letter_code
_entity_poly.pdbx_strand_id
1 'polypeptide(L)'
;MAVASKKWTARDARHCIVIPTDLDHKYSRGVLGIITGSAQYPGAAVLSTSAAAATGIGMIRFHSSSGLAHLVLHTTPSAVVQPGKVSAWLLGSGIDAKKYSDITTWLRHRWFKLASLQNVPTVLDAGALYLTGSLDQPTLITPHSAELSKLLTARGVPVTVEAIEGNPQKWVTTAAQTLGVTVLLKGSRTFVANDQLLIELPVATPWLATAGSGDVLAGIIGALVATNTITILNDTNRLAHVAATGAYIHARAASNASRGGPISAEMIVKEISGAISQLLK
;
A
#
# COMPACT_ATOMS: atom_id res chain seq x y z
N MET A 1 -1.39 2.49 27.57
CA MET A 1 -1.08 1.04 27.56
C MET A 1 0.16 0.83 26.71
N ALA A 2 1.04 -0.11 27.07
CA ALA A 2 2.24 -0.39 26.26
C ALA A 2 1.82 -1.08 24.95
N VAL A 3 2.25 -0.54 23.82
CA VAL A 3 2.02 -1.12 22.49
C VAL A 3 2.77 -2.44 22.39
N ALA A 4 2.08 -3.52 22.05
CA ALA A 4 2.70 -4.84 21.96
C ALA A 4 3.64 -4.88 20.76
N SER A 5 4.93 -5.16 21.01
CA SER A 5 5.95 -5.25 19.96
C SER A 5 6.14 -6.69 19.48
N LYS A 6 6.21 -6.89 18.17
CA LYS A 6 6.41 -8.20 17.53
C LYS A 6 7.32 -8.09 16.31
N LYS A 7 8.16 -9.11 16.10
CA LYS A 7 8.90 -9.28 14.84
C LYS A 7 8.05 -10.08 13.85
N TRP A 8 7.95 -9.61 12.60
CA TRP A 8 7.15 -10.29 11.58
C TRP A 8 7.92 -11.43 10.91
N THR A 9 7.32 -12.62 10.89
CA THR A 9 7.93 -13.84 10.33
C THR A 9 7.23 -14.32 9.07
N ALA A 10 7.86 -15.25 8.34
CA ALA A 10 7.22 -15.93 7.21
C ALA A 10 5.94 -16.67 7.61
N ARG A 11 5.92 -17.25 8.82
CA ARG A 11 4.73 -17.92 9.36
C ARG A 11 3.59 -16.92 9.57
N ASP A 12 3.87 -15.74 10.11
CA ASP A 12 2.86 -14.69 10.28
C ASP A 12 2.32 -14.20 8.93
N ALA A 13 3.23 -13.98 7.98
CA ALA A 13 2.88 -13.57 6.62
C ALA A 13 1.93 -14.57 5.93
N ARG A 14 2.21 -15.88 6.05
CA ARG A 14 1.36 -16.95 5.48
C ARG A 14 -0.10 -16.85 5.93
N HIS A 15 -0.37 -16.52 7.20
CA HIS A 15 -1.75 -16.43 7.71
C HIS A 15 -2.56 -15.25 7.15
N CYS A 16 -1.89 -14.30 6.49
CA CYS A 16 -2.54 -13.15 5.86
C CYS A 16 -2.80 -13.35 4.36
N ILE A 17 -2.29 -14.43 3.78
CA ILE A 17 -2.49 -14.76 2.36
C ILE A 17 -3.74 -15.63 2.23
N VAL A 18 -4.75 -15.11 1.54
CA VAL A 18 -6.00 -15.85 1.29
C VAL A 18 -5.80 -16.79 0.11
N ILE A 19 -5.91 -18.10 0.37
CA ILE A 19 -5.82 -19.14 -0.67
C ILE A 19 -7.21 -19.35 -1.27
N PRO A 20 -7.38 -19.20 -2.60
CA PRO A 20 -8.66 -19.45 -3.25
C PRO A 20 -9.12 -20.91 -3.10
N THR A 21 -10.43 -21.09 -3.02
CA THR A 21 -11.12 -22.38 -3.01
C THR A 21 -11.93 -22.60 -4.29
N ASP A 22 -12.46 -23.80 -4.50
CA ASP A 22 -13.27 -24.11 -5.70
C ASP A 22 -14.61 -23.34 -5.77
N LEU A 23 -15.04 -22.74 -4.65
CA LEU A 23 -16.25 -21.91 -4.57
C LEU A 23 -15.97 -20.45 -4.91
N ASP A 24 -14.70 -20.06 -5.06
CA ASP A 24 -14.32 -18.68 -5.27
C ASP A 24 -14.47 -18.23 -6.71
N HIS A 25 -14.93 -16.98 -6.86
CA HIS A 25 -15.05 -16.26 -8.11
C HIS A 25 -14.33 -14.92 -8.03
N LYS A 26 -14.15 -14.25 -9.18
CA LYS A 26 -13.38 -13.00 -9.28
C LYS A 26 -13.82 -11.88 -8.32
N TYR A 27 -15.08 -11.90 -7.86
CA TYR A 27 -15.61 -10.93 -6.91
C TYR A 27 -15.41 -11.35 -5.44
N SER A 28 -15.44 -12.65 -5.11
CA SER A 28 -15.18 -13.13 -3.74
C SER A 28 -13.70 -13.04 -3.38
N ARG A 29 -12.82 -13.10 -4.39
CA ARG A 29 -11.38 -12.92 -4.25
C ARG A 29 -10.92 -11.46 -4.08
N GLY A 30 -11.84 -10.56 -3.73
CA GLY A 30 -11.56 -9.14 -3.53
C GLY A 30 -11.48 -8.33 -4.83
N VAL A 31 -12.00 -7.12 -4.77
CA VAL A 31 -11.95 -6.13 -5.85
C VAL A 31 -11.16 -4.92 -5.38
N LEU A 32 -10.01 -4.61 -5.99
CA LEU A 32 -9.21 -3.44 -5.62
C LEU A 32 -9.52 -2.26 -6.55
N GLY A 33 -9.93 -1.13 -5.97
CA GLY A 33 -9.98 0.15 -6.65
C GLY A 33 -8.63 0.86 -6.58
N ILE A 34 -8.08 1.25 -7.73
CA ILE A 34 -6.77 1.92 -7.82
C ILE A 34 -6.95 3.32 -8.43
N ILE A 35 -6.52 4.35 -7.69
CA ILE A 35 -6.42 5.74 -8.14
C ILE A 35 -4.98 6.19 -7.91
N THR A 36 -4.15 5.93 -8.91
CA THR A 36 -2.71 6.22 -8.89
C THR A 36 -2.26 6.74 -10.25
N GLY A 37 -1.10 7.39 -10.26
CA GLY A 37 -0.47 7.96 -11.42
C GLY A 37 -1.00 9.34 -11.81
N SER A 38 -0.15 10.06 -12.54
CA SER A 38 -0.45 11.35 -13.14
C SER A 38 0.17 11.47 -14.52
N ALA A 39 -0.16 12.53 -15.25
CA ALA A 39 0.53 12.82 -16.51
C ALA A 39 2.06 12.94 -16.30
N GLN A 40 2.51 13.44 -15.15
CA GLN A 40 3.92 13.56 -14.80
C GLN A 40 4.53 12.24 -14.31
N TYR A 41 3.74 11.41 -13.63
CA TYR A 41 4.18 10.13 -13.05
C TYR A 41 3.27 8.97 -13.49
N PRO A 42 3.25 8.62 -14.79
CA PRO A 42 2.39 7.55 -15.30
C PRO A 42 2.87 6.17 -14.83
N GLY A 43 4.18 5.99 -14.62
CA GLY A 43 4.78 4.72 -14.19
C GLY A 43 4.22 4.21 -12.86
N ALA A 44 3.85 5.10 -11.95
CA ALA A 44 3.26 4.73 -10.66
C ALA A 44 1.94 3.96 -10.84
N ALA A 45 1.13 4.30 -11.85
CA ALA A 45 -0.10 3.57 -12.17
C ALA A 45 0.18 2.18 -12.72
N VAL A 46 1.16 2.07 -13.61
CA VAL A 46 1.53 0.79 -14.24
C VAL A 46 2.12 -0.15 -13.20
N LEU A 47 3.04 0.32 -12.37
CA LEU A 47 3.73 -0.49 -11.35
C LEU A 47 2.77 -0.97 -10.27
N SER A 48 1.99 -0.09 -9.67
CA SER A 48 1.03 -0.46 -8.62
C SER A 48 -0.04 -1.44 -9.13
N THR A 49 -0.56 -1.21 -10.35
CA THR A 49 -1.54 -2.12 -10.95
C THR A 49 -0.96 -3.48 -11.29
N SER A 50 0.25 -3.52 -11.87
CA SER A 50 0.93 -4.77 -12.21
C SER A 50 1.28 -5.57 -10.96
N ALA A 51 1.73 -4.88 -9.90
CA ALA A 51 2.05 -5.49 -8.61
C ALA A 51 0.79 -6.06 -7.93
N ALA A 52 -0.33 -5.34 -7.96
CA ALA A 52 -1.60 -5.82 -7.44
C ALA A 52 -2.07 -7.09 -8.19
N ALA A 53 -1.96 -7.09 -9.52
CA ALA A 53 -2.30 -8.26 -10.35
C ALA A 53 -1.43 -9.48 -10.01
N ALA A 54 -0.12 -9.28 -9.88
CA ALA A 54 0.83 -10.34 -9.53
C ALA A 54 0.64 -10.90 -8.11
N THR A 55 -0.05 -10.17 -7.23
CA THR A 55 -0.35 -10.59 -5.84
C THR A 55 -1.55 -11.55 -5.76
N GLY A 56 -2.30 -11.73 -6.84
CA GLY A 56 -3.41 -12.70 -6.89
C GLY A 56 -4.78 -12.14 -6.47
N ILE A 57 -5.00 -10.84 -6.69
CA ILE A 57 -6.33 -10.22 -6.51
C ILE A 57 -7.36 -10.78 -7.50
N GLY A 58 -8.64 -10.83 -7.11
CA GLY A 58 -9.73 -11.30 -7.98
C GLY A 58 -10.05 -10.35 -9.13
N MET A 59 -10.12 -9.05 -8.86
CA MET A 59 -10.39 -8.02 -9.87
C MET A 59 -9.73 -6.69 -9.52
N ILE A 60 -9.25 -5.99 -10.54
CA ILE A 60 -8.74 -4.61 -10.40
C ILE A 60 -9.68 -3.66 -11.14
N ARG A 61 -10.08 -2.60 -10.46
CA ARG A 61 -10.75 -1.44 -11.06
C ARG A 61 -9.80 -0.26 -11.07
N PHE A 62 -9.32 0.11 -12.24
CA PHE A 62 -8.42 1.24 -12.40
C PHE A 62 -9.21 2.50 -12.76
N HIS A 63 -9.06 3.55 -11.96
CA HIS A 63 -9.77 4.82 -12.12
C HIS A 63 -8.77 5.90 -12.52
N SER A 64 -8.75 6.25 -13.81
CA SER A 64 -7.89 7.29 -14.33
C SER A 64 -8.40 7.92 -15.63
N SER A 65 -7.70 8.92 -16.15
CA SER A 65 -7.96 9.48 -17.47
C SER A 65 -7.65 8.44 -18.56
N SER A 66 -8.21 8.63 -19.76
CA SER A 66 -8.05 7.70 -20.89
C SER A 66 -6.59 7.41 -21.22
N GLY A 67 -5.71 8.41 -21.19
CA GLY A 67 -4.29 8.23 -21.49
C GLY A 67 -3.58 7.27 -20.52
N LEU A 68 -3.80 7.42 -19.21
CA LEU A 68 -3.24 6.52 -18.21
C LEU A 68 -3.87 5.13 -18.26
N ALA A 69 -5.17 5.06 -18.55
CA ALA A 69 -5.87 3.80 -18.73
C ALA A 69 -5.25 2.96 -19.86
N HIS A 70 -4.89 3.56 -21.00
CA HIS A 70 -4.24 2.83 -22.09
C HIS A 70 -2.88 2.24 -21.69
N LEU A 71 -2.06 2.99 -20.94
CA LEU A 71 -0.77 2.49 -20.46
C LEU A 71 -0.94 1.30 -19.51
N VAL A 72 -1.90 1.40 -18.58
CA VAL A 72 -2.20 0.30 -17.65
C VAL A 72 -2.72 -0.93 -18.40
N LEU A 73 -3.65 -0.75 -19.34
CA LEU A 73 -4.23 -1.86 -20.11
C LEU A 73 -3.21 -2.56 -21.02
N HIS A 74 -2.19 -1.85 -21.48
CA HIS A 74 -1.11 -2.44 -22.28
C HIS A 74 -0.27 -3.44 -21.47
N THR A 75 0.02 -3.14 -20.20
CA THR A 75 0.83 -4.00 -19.33
C THR A 75 -0.03 -5.00 -18.54
N THR A 76 -1.20 -4.58 -18.08
CA THR A 76 -2.14 -5.36 -17.27
C THR A 76 -3.53 -5.35 -17.93
N PRO A 77 -3.75 -6.16 -18.98
CA PRO A 77 -5.02 -6.18 -19.71
C PRO A 77 -6.19 -6.74 -18.88
N SER A 78 -5.91 -7.38 -17.74
CA SER A 78 -6.92 -7.86 -16.79
C SER A 78 -7.55 -6.75 -15.94
N ALA A 79 -6.97 -5.53 -15.93
CA ALA A 79 -7.54 -4.40 -15.21
C ALA A 79 -8.79 -3.87 -15.92
N VAL A 80 -9.82 -3.50 -15.15
CA VAL A 80 -11.06 -2.96 -15.69
C VAL A 80 -11.14 -1.46 -15.43
N VAL A 81 -11.24 -0.67 -16.50
CA VAL A 81 -11.33 0.80 -16.42
C VAL A 81 -12.80 1.22 -16.43
N GLN A 82 -13.53 0.80 -15.41
CA GLN A 82 -14.94 1.15 -15.22
C GLN A 82 -15.27 1.31 -13.74
N PRO A 83 -16.17 2.26 -13.40
CA PRO A 83 -16.64 2.42 -12.03
C PRO A 83 -17.40 1.19 -11.53
N GLY A 84 -17.36 0.97 -10.22
CA GLY A 84 -18.09 -0.12 -9.58
C GLY A 84 -17.78 -0.23 -8.09
N LYS A 85 -18.40 -1.22 -7.45
CA LYS A 85 -18.10 -1.56 -6.05
C LYS A 85 -16.69 -2.14 -5.95
N VAL A 86 -15.98 -1.77 -4.89
CA VAL A 86 -14.66 -2.30 -4.55
C VAL A 86 -14.66 -2.83 -3.11
N SER A 87 -13.73 -3.71 -2.82
CA SER A 87 -13.46 -4.28 -1.49
C SER A 87 -12.42 -3.46 -0.72
N ALA A 88 -11.54 -2.75 -1.43
CA ALA A 88 -10.60 -1.80 -0.85
C ALA A 88 -10.15 -0.75 -1.87
N TRP A 89 -9.55 0.33 -1.38
CA TRP A 89 -8.97 1.39 -2.20
C TRP A 89 -7.45 1.49 -2.03
N LEU A 90 -6.74 1.76 -3.12
CA LEU A 90 -5.35 2.21 -3.14
C LEU A 90 -5.27 3.57 -3.83
N LEU A 91 -4.78 4.57 -3.11
CA LEU A 91 -4.80 5.97 -3.54
C LEU A 91 -3.42 6.62 -3.40
N GLY A 92 -3.06 7.49 -4.36
CA GLY A 92 -2.07 8.56 -4.12
C GLY A 92 -0.68 8.41 -4.73
N SER A 93 -0.21 7.18 -5.01
CA SER A 93 1.05 6.95 -5.75
C SER A 93 1.09 7.77 -7.04
N GLY A 94 2.16 8.53 -7.27
CA GLY A 94 2.32 9.37 -8.47
C GLY A 94 1.37 10.57 -8.59
N ILE A 95 0.69 10.96 -7.50
CA ILE A 95 -0.15 12.16 -7.41
C ILE A 95 0.60 13.24 -6.63
N ASP A 96 0.67 14.46 -7.16
CA ASP A 96 1.26 15.60 -6.45
C ASP A 96 0.21 16.25 -5.56
N ALA A 97 0.53 16.42 -4.27
CA ALA A 97 -0.34 17.05 -3.29
C ALA A 97 -0.44 18.59 -3.46
N LYS A 98 0.39 19.22 -4.29
CA LYS A 98 0.39 20.69 -4.47
C LYS A 98 -0.41 21.19 -5.66
N LYS A 99 -0.82 20.32 -6.59
CA LYS A 99 -1.54 20.70 -7.82
C LYS A 99 -3.04 20.42 -7.74
N TYR A 100 -3.70 20.89 -6.68
CA TYR A 100 -5.15 20.73 -6.52
C TYR A 100 -5.99 21.75 -7.35
N SER A 101 -5.40 22.49 -8.27
CA SER A 101 -6.08 23.55 -9.05
C SER A 101 -6.56 23.17 -10.46
N ASP A 102 -6.18 22.00 -11.00
CA ASP A 102 -6.45 21.65 -12.41
C ASP A 102 -7.74 20.83 -12.60
N ILE A 103 -8.31 20.82 -13.81
CA ILE A 103 -9.47 19.98 -14.19
C ILE A 103 -9.23 18.48 -13.92
N THR A 104 -7.98 18.03 -14.02
CA THR A 104 -7.59 16.66 -13.65
C THR A 104 -7.78 16.40 -12.16
N THR A 105 -7.64 17.43 -11.33
CA THR A 105 -7.92 17.41 -9.91
C THR A 105 -9.41 17.31 -9.63
N TRP A 106 -10.29 17.97 -10.39
CA TRP A 106 -11.73 17.82 -10.19
C TRP A 106 -12.20 16.37 -10.37
N LEU A 107 -11.73 15.69 -11.42
CA LEU A 107 -12.01 14.26 -11.64
C LEU A 107 -11.42 13.37 -10.53
N ARG A 108 -10.19 13.67 -10.09
CA ARG A 108 -9.57 12.99 -8.95
C ARG A 108 -10.33 13.22 -7.66
N HIS A 109 -10.74 14.44 -7.38
CA HIS A 109 -11.54 14.82 -6.21
C HIS A 109 -12.88 14.09 -6.20
N ARG A 110 -13.50 13.93 -7.38
CA ARG A 110 -14.70 13.09 -7.52
C ARG A 110 -14.41 11.63 -7.19
N TRP A 111 -13.27 11.07 -7.60
CA TRP A 111 -12.91 9.70 -7.26
C TRP A 111 -12.47 9.52 -5.79
N PHE A 112 -11.78 10.50 -5.21
CA PHE A 112 -11.49 10.53 -3.77
C PHE A 112 -12.79 10.61 -2.95
N LYS A 113 -13.76 11.40 -3.41
CA LYS A 113 -15.10 11.43 -2.83
C LYS A 113 -15.83 10.09 -2.97
N LEU A 114 -15.67 9.38 -4.09
CA LEU A 114 -16.20 8.01 -4.20
C LEU A 114 -15.54 7.05 -3.21
N ALA A 115 -14.24 7.20 -2.97
CA ALA A 115 -13.53 6.40 -1.97
C ALA A 115 -14.01 6.68 -0.55
N SER A 116 -14.29 7.94 -0.21
CA SER A 116 -14.86 8.29 1.11
C SER A 116 -16.32 7.86 1.29
N LEU A 117 -17.06 7.65 0.20
CA LEU A 117 -18.44 7.16 0.25
C LEU A 117 -18.55 5.64 0.42
N GLN A 118 -17.48 4.88 0.14
CA GLN A 118 -17.45 3.44 0.33
C GLN A 118 -16.72 3.15 1.64
N ASN A 119 -17.44 2.63 2.64
CA ASN A 119 -16.88 2.32 3.95
C ASN A 119 -16.04 1.02 3.92
N VAL A 120 -14.97 1.04 3.13
CA VAL A 120 -14.08 -0.09 2.88
C VAL A 120 -12.63 0.29 3.20
N PRO A 121 -11.78 -0.67 3.59
CA PRO A 121 -10.39 -0.39 3.93
C PRO A 121 -9.65 0.37 2.82
N THR A 122 -8.87 1.38 3.21
CA THR A 122 -8.22 2.30 2.27
C THR A 122 -6.73 2.42 2.55
N VAL A 123 -5.91 2.30 1.51
CA VAL A 123 -4.45 2.51 1.54
C VAL A 123 -4.15 3.87 0.91
N LEU A 124 -3.52 4.77 1.67
CA LEU A 124 -3.08 6.08 1.22
C LEU A 124 -1.55 6.09 1.12
N ASP A 125 -1.03 6.31 -0.09
CA ASP A 125 0.39 6.52 -0.34
C ASP A 125 0.66 7.92 -0.89
N ALA A 126 1.88 8.43 -0.65
CA ALA A 126 2.41 9.67 -1.21
C ALA A 126 1.39 10.84 -1.26
N GLY A 127 0.88 11.17 -2.45
CA GLY A 127 -0.02 12.29 -2.69
C GLY A 127 -1.37 12.21 -2.00
N ALA A 128 -1.77 11.05 -1.47
CA ALA A 128 -3.03 10.87 -0.74
C ALA A 128 -2.89 11.00 0.78
N LEU A 129 -1.67 11.15 1.31
CA LEU A 129 -1.42 11.23 2.76
C LEU A 129 -2.12 12.43 3.43
N TYR A 130 -2.50 13.47 2.69
CA TYR A 130 -3.28 14.60 3.24
C TYR A 130 -4.69 14.19 3.71
N LEU A 131 -5.25 13.09 3.19
CA LEU A 131 -6.56 12.53 3.59
C LEU A 131 -6.50 11.73 4.90
N THR A 132 -5.31 11.62 5.51
CA THR A 132 -5.14 10.86 6.75
C THR A 132 -6.04 11.42 7.85
N GLY A 133 -6.83 10.56 8.51
CA GLY A 133 -7.72 10.96 9.59
C GLY A 133 -8.94 11.78 9.15
N SER A 134 -9.22 11.89 7.84
CA SER A 134 -10.50 12.44 7.33
C SER A 134 -11.46 11.36 6.84
N LEU A 135 -11.15 10.09 7.11
CA LEU A 135 -11.86 8.91 6.64
C LEU A 135 -12.30 8.09 7.86
N ASP A 136 -13.56 7.66 7.89
CA ASP A 136 -14.11 6.84 8.98
C ASP A 136 -13.76 5.35 8.85
N GLN A 137 -13.35 4.92 7.65
CA GLN A 137 -12.96 3.54 7.36
C GLN A 137 -11.56 3.18 7.89
N PRO A 138 -11.25 1.88 8.05
CA PRO A 138 -9.89 1.42 8.35
C PRO A 138 -8.89 1.93 7.31
N THR A 139 -7.96 2.77 7.77
CA THR A 139 -7.01 3.45 6.89
C THR A 139 -5.58 3.02 7.21
N LEU A 140 -4.84 2.66 6.16
CA LEU A 140 -3.41 2.41 6.19
C LEU A 140 -2.70 3.52 5.42
N ILE A 141 -1.65 4.08 6.02
CA ILE A 141 -0.76 5.01 5.33
C ILE A 141 0.64 4.41 5.18
N THR A 142 1.32 4.71 4.07
CA THR A 142 2.64 4.15 3.75
C THR A 142 3.75 5.20 3.60
N PRO A 143 3.94 6.15 4.55
CA PRO A 143 4.90 7.23 4.39
C PRO A 143 6.36 6.76 4.47
N HIS A 144 7.27 7.46 3.79
CA HIS A 144 8.70 7.49 4.16
C HIS A 144 8.99 8.57 5.23
N SER A 145 10.20 8.62 5.79
CA SER A 145 10.56 9.55 6.88
C SER A 145 10.21 11.01 6.58
N ALA A 146 10.57 11.52 5.39
CA ALA A 146 10.22 12.89 4.99
C ALA A 146 8.72 13.14 4.73
N GLU A 147 7.95 12.14 4.29
CA GLU A 147 6.48 12.23 4.21
C GLU A 147 5.87 12.28 5.61
N LEU A 148 6.36 11.43 6.51
CA LEU A 148 5.87 11.35 7.89
C LEU A 148 6.17 12.63 8.68
N SER A 149 7.37 13.19 8.54
CA SER A 149 7.76 14.47 9.16
C SER A 149 6.84 15.61 8.72
N LYS A 150 6.57 15.72 7.42
CA LYS A 150 5.64 16.73 6.87
C LYS A 150 4.22 16.52 7.41
N LEU A 151 3.74 15.27 7.45
CA LEU A 151 2.40 14.93 7.92
C LEU A 151 2.20 15.26 9.40
N LEU A 152 3.15 14.87 10.27
CA LEU A 152 3.11 15.15 11.70
C LEU A 152 3.22 16.66 11.98
N THR A 153 4.10 17.36 11.28
CA THR A 153 4.26 18.81 11.41
C THR A 153 2.96 19.54 11.02
N ALA A 154 2.30 19.12 9.94
CA ALA A 154 1.00 19.66 9.53
C ALA A 154 -0.13 19.37 10.54
N ARG A 155 0.08 18.42 11.47
CA ARG A 155 -0.84 18.06 12.54
C ARG A 155 -0.41 18.58 13.92
N GLY A 156 0.52 19.54 13.93
CA GLY A 156 0.96 20.22 15.17
C GLY A 156 2.01 19.45 15.97
N VAL A 157 2.60 18.39 15.42
CA VAL A 157 3.69 17.62 16.05
C VAL A 157 4.99 17.89 15.27
N PRO A 158 5.78 18.91 15.65
CA PRO A 158 7.01 19.24 14.94
C PRO A 158 8.05 18.15 15.13
N VAL A 159 8.55 17.59 14.03
CA VAL A 159 9.57 16.55 14.04
C VAL A 159 10.40 16.60 12.76
N THR A 160 11.71 16.44 12.89
CA THR A 160 12.63 16.39 11.73
C THR A 160 12.77 14.98 11.17
N VAL A 161 13.30 14.86 9.95
CA VAL A 161 13.56 13.57 9.31
C VAL A 161 14.57 12.76 10.10
N GLU A 162 15.62 13.41 10.59
CA GLU A 162 16.71 12.81 11.37
C GLU A 162 16.18 12.26 12.70
N ALA A 163 15.23 12.96 13.33
CA ALA A 163 14.59 12.48 14.54
C ALA A 163 13.77 11.20 14.29
N ILE A 164 13.09 11.12 13.14
CA ILE A 164 12.33 9.93 12.72
C ILE A 164 13.30 8.77 12.46
N GLU A 165 14.36 9.00 11.70
CA GLU A 165 15.35 7.96 11.37
C GLU A 165 16.16 7.50 12.58
N GLY A 166 16.39 8.38 13.56
CA GLY A 166 17.06 8.05 14.81
C GLY A 166 16.23 7.19 15.78
N ASN A 167 14.89 7.23 15.68
CA ASN A 167 14.01 6.36 16.47
C ASN A 167 12.70 6.04 15.74
N PRO A 168 12.76 5.23 14.66
CA PRO A 168 11.60 4.98 13.79
C PRO A 168 10.46 4.28 14.53
N GLN A 169 10.78 3.39 15.48
CA GLN A 169 9.82 2.71 16.34
C GLN A 169 8.96 3.70 17.16
N LYS A 170 9.59 4.69 17.80
CA LYS A 170 8.86 5.72 18.55
C LYS A 170 7.93 6.49 17.63
N TRP A 171 8.46 6.99 16.50
CA TRP A 171 7.73 7.90 15.64
C TRP A 171 6.60 7.23 14.84
N VAL A 172 6.76 5.98 14.40
CA VAL A 172 5.67 5.24 13.75
C VAL A 172 4.52 4.99 14.74
N THR A 173 4.83 4.70 16.01
CA THR A 173 3.84 4.50 17.08
C THR A 173 3.13 5.81 17.41
N THR A 174 3.88 6.89 17.62
CA THR A 174 3.33 8.23 17.85
C THR A 174 2.43 8.66 16.69
N ALA A 175 2.83 8.39 15.45
CA ALA A 175 2.05 8.73 14.28
C ALA A 175 0.74 7.95 14.22
N ALA A 176 0.79 6.64 14.44
CA ALA A 176 -0.40 5.81 14.47
C ALA A 176 -1.43 6.28 15.50
N GLN A 177 -0.97 6.60 16.72
CA GLN A 177 -1.82 7.08 17.80
C GLN A 177 -2.35 8.49 17.56
N THR A 178 -1.50 9.41 17.11
CA THR A 178 -1.88 10.81 16.83
C THR A 178 -2.89 10.90 15.69
N LEU A 179 -2.73 10.06 14.67
CA LEU A 179 -3.53 10.12 13.45
C LEU A 179 -4.73 9.17 13.46
N GLY A 180 -4.80 8.24 14.42
CA GLY A 180 -5.87 7.24 14.51
C GLY A 180 -5.89 6.25 13.34
N VAL A 181 -4.74 5.96 12.74
CA VAL A 181 -4.62 5.09 11.55
C VAL A 181 -3.52 4.04 11.72
N THR A 182 -3.51 3.03 10.85
CA THR A 182 -2.35 2.15 10.72
C THR A 182 -1.27 2.84 9.88
N VAL A 183 -0.02 2.79 10.32
CA VAL A 183 1.12 3.42 9.65
C VAL A 183 2.15 2.36 9.31
N LEU A 184 2.54 2.28 8.04
CA LEU A 184 3.71 1.54 7.58
C LEU A 184 4.81 2.54 7.22
N LEU A 185 5.82 2.65 8.08
CA LEU A 185 6.95 3.55 7.88
C LEU A 185 8.00 2.87 7.00
N LYS A 186 8.16 3.38 5.78
CA LYS A 186 9.20 2.96 4.82
C LYS A 186 10.57 3.44 5.30
N GLY A 187 11.58 2.59 5.15
CA GLY A 187 12.98 2.86 5.55
C GLY A 187 13.86 1.62 5.32
N SER A 188 15.13 1.69 5.72
CA SER A 188 16.07 0.55 5.68
C SER A 188 15.51 -0.66 6.44
N ARG A 189 14.80 -0.38 7.54
CA ARG A 189 13.92 -1.31 8.23
C ARG A 189 12.52 -0.76 8.25
N THR A 190 11.57 -1.55 7.76
CA THR A 190 10.15 -1.17 7.77
C THR A 190 9.54 -1.48 9.12
N PHE A 191 8.74 -0.54 9.63
CA PHE A 191 7.92 -0.74 10.82
C PHE A 191 6.45 -0.51 10.46
N VAL A 192 5.57 -1.30 11.07
CA VAL A 192 4.12 -1.09 10.99
C VAL A 192 3.59 -0.87 12.39
N ALA A 193 2.77 0.16 12.61
CA ALA A 193 2.12 0.37 13.89
C ALA A 193 0.65 0.76 13.73
N ASN A 194 -0.16 0.41 14.73
CA ASN A 194 -1.47 0.99 14.97
C ASN A 194 -1.54 1.41 16.46
N ASP A 195 -2.74 1.62 17.01
CA ASP A 195 -2.93 1.94 18.44
C ASP A 195 -2.30 0.89 19.37
N GLN A 196 -2.41 -0.41 19.01
CA GLN A 196 -2.18 -1.53 19.92
C GLN A 196 -0.90 -2.32 19.62
N LEU A 197 -0.46 -2.32 18.36
CA LEU A 197 0.61 -3.15 17.85
C LEU A 197 1.73 -2.33 17.23
N LEU A 198 2.95 -2.83 17.42
CA LEU A 198 4.15 -2.42 16.72
C LEU A 198 4.80 -3.66 16.12
N ILE A 199 4.96 -3.66 14.81
CA ILE A 199 5.51 -4.76 14.04
C ILE A 199 6.81 -4.30 13.39
N GLU A 200 7.89 -5.02 13.68
CA GLU A 200 9.20 -4.82 13.06
C GLU A 200 9.40 -5.87 11.96
N LEU A 201 9.73 -5.42 10.75
CA LEU A 201 10.09 -6.33 9.66
C LEU A 201 11.60 -6.65 9.64
N PRO A 202 12.00 -7.78 9.02
CA PRO A 202 13.39 -8.03 8.68
C PRO A 202 13.97 -6.92 7.79
N VAL A 203 15.30 -6.75 7.86
CA VAL A 203 16.01 -5.83 6.96
C VAL A 203 15.88 -6.32 5.53
N ALA A 204 15.47 -5.42 4.62
CA ALA A 204 15.34 -5.72 3.21
C ALA A 204 16.65 -5.40 2.45
N THR A 205 16.76 -5.87 1.21
CA THR A 205 17.94 -5.57 0.38
C THR A 205 18.09 -4.06 0.14
N PRO A 206 19.29 -3.47 0.27
CA PRO A 206 19.51 -2.04 0.01
C PRO A 206 19.22 -1.66 -1.45
N TRP A 207 19.24 -2.63 -2.36
CA TRP A 207 18.88 -2.45 -3.77
C TRP A 207 17.42 -2.01 -3.98
N LEU A 208 16.57 -2.03 -2.93
CA LEU A 208 15.24 -1.43 -2.93
C LEU A 208 15.23 0.10 -3.02
N ALA A 209 16.39 0.75 -2.85
CA ALA A 209 16.56 2.19 -3.05
C ALA A 209 16.50 2.58 -4.55
N THR A 210 15.45 2.13 -5.25
CA THR A 210 15.18 2.38 -6.66
C THR A 210 13.80 3.02 -6.82
N ALA A 211 13.66 3.87 -7.83
CA ALA A 211 12.39 4.55 -8.11
C ALA A 211 11.29 3.52 -8.43
N GLY A 212 10.07 3.79 -7.98
CA GLY A 212 8.90 2.94 -8.25
C GLY A 212 8.77 1.71 -7.34
N SER A 213 9.78 1.36 -6.53
CA SER A 213 9.65 0.26 -5.56
C SER A 213 8.51 0.51 -4.55
N GLY A 214 8.31 1.77 -4.13
CA GLY A 214 7.17 2.15 -3.28
C GLY A 214 5.81 1.90 -3.95
N ASP A 215 5.69 2.14 -5.25
CA ASP A 215 4.45 1.90 -6.01
C ASP A 215 4.14 0.39 -6.09
N VAL A 216 5.18 -0.43 -6.23
CA VAL A 216 5.06 -1.90 -6.20
C VAL A 216 4.60 -2.38 -4.82
N LEU A 217 5.22 -1.87 -3.75
CA LEU A 217 4.80 -2.15 -2.37
C LEU A 217 3.33 -1.78 -2.13
N ALA A 218 2.92 -0.58 -2.56
CA ALA A 218 1.56 -0.09 -2.43
C ALA A 218 0.56 -0.99 -3.18
N GLY A 219 0.90 -1.45 -4.38
CA GLY A 219 0.12 -2.41 -5.16
C GLY A 219 -0.05 -3.76 -4.48
N ILE A 220 1.04 -4.32 -3.93
CA ILE A 220 1.00 -5.59 -3.17
C ILE A 220 0.08 -5.45 -1.95
N ILE A 221 0.27 -4.39 -1.17
CA ILE A 221 -0.54 -4.16 0.03
C ILE A 221 -2.00 -3.94 -0.33
N GLY A 222 -2.31 -3.12 -1.35
CA GLY A 222 -3.66 -2.89 -1.82
C GLY A 222 -4.39 -4.19 -2.17
N ALA A 223 -3.71 -5.11 -2.88
CA ALA A 223 -4.27 -6.41 -3.21
C ALA A 223 -4.54 -7.27 -1.96
N LEU A 224 -3.62 -7.32 -1.01
CA LEU A 224 -3.82 -8.07 0.23
C LEU A 224 -4.93 -7.48 1.10
N VAL A 225 -5.05 -6.15 1.15
CA VAL A 225 -6.13 -5.46 1.86
C VAL A 225 -7.48 -5.81 1.22
N ALA A 226 -7.59 -5.78 -0.10
CA ALA A 226 -8.82 -6.13 -0.81
C ALA A 226 -9.22 -7.61 -0.65
N THR A 227 -8.25 -8.52 -0.55
CA THR A 227 -8.53 -9.95 -0.29
C THR A 227 -8.89 -10.23 1.17
N ASN A 228 -8.44 -9.39 2.12
CA ASN A 228 -8.71 -9.54 3.56
C ASN A 228 -9.81 -8.60 4.07
N THR A 229 -10.59 -7.94 3.21
CA THR A 229 -11.56 -6.90 3.60
C THR A 229 -12.46 -7.31 4.76
N ILE A 230 -13.08 -8.49 4.69
CA ILE A 230 -13.99 -8.98 5.74
C ILE A 230 -13.27 -9.11 7.08
N THR A 231 -12.08 -9.72 7.08
CA THR A 231 -11.28 -9.91 8.30
C THR A 231 -10.79 -8.59 8.88
N ILE A 232 -10.46 -7.61 8.03
CA ILE A 232 -10.06 -6.26 8.46
C ILE A 232 -11.21 -5.51 9.12
N LEU A 233 -12.43 -5.64 8.60
CA LEU A 233 -13.60 -4.99 9.18
C LEU A 233 -14.00 -5.62 10.53
N ASN A 234 -13.62 -6.87 10.79
CA ASN A 234 -13.90 -7.56 12.05
C ASN A 234 -12.77 -7.42 13.09
N ASP A 235 -11.53 -7.14 12.66
CA ASP A 235 -10.38 -6.98 13.54
C ASP A 235 -9.46 -5.86 13.02
N THR A 236 -9.41 -4.75 13.75
CA THR A 236 -8.60 -3.58 13.41
C THR A 236 -7.10 -3.88 13.34
N ASN A 237 -6.62 -4.87 14.10
CA ASN A 237 -5.21 -5.28 14.07
C ASN A 237 -4.85 -6.05 12.80
N ARG A 238 -5.85 -6.63 12.12
CA ARG A 238 -5.63 -7.36 10.87
C ARG A 238 -5.06 -6.47 9.78
N LEU A 239 -5.40 -5.18 9.75
CA LEU A 239 -4.85 -4.24 8.76
C LEU A 239 -3.32 -4.09 8.93
N ALA A 240 -2.83 -4.01 10.17
CA ALA A 240 -1.39 -3.96 10.46
C ALA A 240 -0.68 -5.26 10.05
N HIS A 241 -1.30 -6.42 10.31
CA HIS A 241 -0.77 -7.72 9.89
C HIS A 241 -0.69 -7.86 8.36
N VAL A 242 -1.72 -7.39 7.65
CA VAL A 242 -1.77 -7.38 6.18
C VAL A 242 -0.72 -6.43 5.61
N ALA A 243 -0.56 -5.23 6.18
CA ALA A 243 0.46 -4.28 5.77
C ALA A 243 1.88 -4.85 5.95
N ALA A 244 2.15 -5.46 7.10
CA ALA A 244 3.42 -6.13 7.38
C ALA A 244 3.67 -7.31 6.42
N THR A 245 2.63 -8.07 6.08
CA THR A 245 2.72 -9.15 5.11
C THR A 245 3.05 -8.64 3.71
N GLY A 246 2.43 -7.54 3.28
CA GLY A 246 2.73 -6.94 1.98
C GLY A 246 4.18 -6.43 1.88
N ALA A 247 4.68 -5.77 2.93
CA ALA A 247 6.09 -5.38 3.00
C ALA A 247 7.05 -6.58 3.05
N TYR A 248 6.66 -7.68 3.71
CA TYR A 248 7.44 -8.91 3.74
C TYR A 248 7.54 -9.55 2.35
N ILE A 249 6.42 -9.66 1.63
CA ILE A 249 6.38 -10.18 0.25
C ILE A 249 7.22 -9.30 -0.67
N HIS A 250 7.08 -7.98 -0.57
CA HIS A 250 7.86 -7.03 -1.35
C HIS A 250 9.37 -7.19 -1.11
N ALA A 251 9.81 -7.26 0.16
CA ALA A 251 11.20 -7.47 0.52
C ALA A 251 11.75 -8.81 -0.01
N ARG A 252 10.95 -9.87 0.06
CA ARG A 252 11.31 -11.19 -0.47
C ARG A 252 11.42 -11.18 -1.99
N ALA A 253 10.44 -10.60 -2.69
CA ALA A 253 10.46 -10.46 -4.14
C ALA A 253 11.68 -9.66 -4.62
N ALA A 254 12.03 -8.58 -3.92
CA ALA A 254 13.22 -7.81 -4.20
C ALA A 254 14.52 -8.58 -3.97
N SER A 255 14.59 -9.39 -2.91
CA SER A 255 15.73 -10.28 -2.68
C SER A 255 15.90 -11.30 -3.81
N ASN A 256 14.79 -11.91 -4.26
CA ASN A 256 14.78 -12.86 -5.38
C ASN A 256 15.20 -12.21 -6.70
N ALA A 257 14.71 -10.98 -6.95
CA ALA A 257 15.05 -10.20 -8.14
C ALA A 257 16.52 -9.76 -8.13
N SER A 258 17.04 -9.38 -6.97
CA SER A 258 18.39 -8.84 -6.81
C SER A 258 19.46 -9.89 -7.02
N ARG A 259 19.33 -11.05 -6.38
CA ARG A 259 20.39 -12.08 -6.37
C ARG A 259 21.78 -11.50 -5.98
N GLY A 260 21.79 -10.41 -5.20
CA GLY A 260 22.99 -9.69 -4.79
C GLY A 260 23.35 -8.46 -5.65
N GLY A 261 22.66 -8.23 -6.76
CA GLY A 261 22.92 -7.12 -7.69
C GLY A 261 21.79 -6.07 -7.80
N PRO A 262 21.98 -5.06 -8.66
CA PRO A 262 21.00 -4.01 -8.92
C PRO A 262 19.64 -4.54 -9.39
N ILE A 263 18.56 -3.85 -9.02
CA ILE A 263 17.19 -4.19 -9.43
C ILE A 263 16.42 -2.95 -9.88
N SER A 264 15.43 -3.19 -10.73
CA SER A 264 14.38 -2.22 -11.06
C SER A 264 13.04 -2.65 -10.44
N ALA A 265 12.09 -1.71 -10.34
CA ALA A 265 10.76 -2.00 -9.81
C ALA A 265 10.03 -3.09 -10.61
N GLU A 266 10.21 -3.14 -11.93
CA GLU A 266 9.62 -4.15 -12.82
C GLU A 266 10.17 -5.55 -12.54
N MET A 267 11.44 -5.66 -12.15
CA MET A 267 12.01 -6.96 -11.75
C MET A 267 11.36 -7.47 -10.47
N ILE A 268 11.07 -6.58 -9.52
CA ILE A 268 10.35 -6.95 -8.29
C ILE A 268 8.97 -7.50 -8.63
N VAL A 269 8.22 -6.85 -9.54
CA VAL A 269 6.88 -7.29 -9.96
C VAL A 269 6.89 -8.74 -10.47
N LYS A 270 7.92 -9.12 -11.25
CA LYS A 270 8.04 -10.48 -11.81
C LYS A 270 8.24 -11.55 -10.72
N GLU A 271 8.79 -11.19 -9.57
CA GLU A 271 9.13 -12.12 -8.49
C GLU A 271 8.05 -12.19 -7.39
N ILE A 272 6.97 -11.39 -7.46
CA ILE A 272 5.91 -11.35 -6.44
C ILE A 272 5.24 -12.73 -6.26
N SER A 273 4.80 -13.35 -7.36
CA SER A 273 4.12 -14.65 -7.31
C SER A 273 5.06 -15.75 -6.76
N GLY A 274 6.34 -15.71 -7.14
CA GLY A 274 7.37 -16.61 -6.60
C GLY A 274 7.58 -16.41 -5.10
N ALA A 275 7.64 -15.17 -4.62
CA ALA A 275 7.75 -14.85 -3.21
C ALA A 275 6.52 -15.32 -2.40
N ILE A 276 5.31 -15.16 -2.94
CA ILE A 276 4.08 -15.66 -2.32
C ILE A 276 4.09 -17.19 -2.26
N SER A 277 4.47 -17.86 -3.35
CA SER A 277 4.58 -19.33 -3.40
C SER A 277 5.54 -19.86 -2.34
N GLN A 278 6.68 -19.20 -2.13
CA GLN A 278 7.65 -19.58 -1.09
C GLN A 278 7.07 -19.48 0.34
N LEU A 279 6.13 -18.58 0.59
CA LEU A 279 5.47 -18.43 1.90
C LEU A 279 4.37 -19.48 2.13
N LEU A 280 3.78 -20.00 1.05
CA LEU A 280 2.70 -20.99 1.08
C LEU A 280 3.20 -22.44 1.15
N LYS A 281 4.50 -22.68 0.90
CA LYS A 281 5.17 -23.96 1.18
C LYS A 281 5.31 -24.12 2.68
#